data_AF-X1Q656-F1
#
_entry.id   AF-X1Q656-F1
#
_cell.length_a   1.000
_cell.length_b   1.000
_cell.length_c   1.000
_cell.angle_alpha   90.00
_cell.angle_beta   90.00
_cell.angle_gamma   90.00
#
_symmetry.space_group_name_H-M   'P 1'
#
loop_
_entity.id
_entity.type
_entity.pdbx_description
1 polymer ?
#
loop_
_entity_poly.entity_id
_entity_poly.type
_entity_poly.pdbx_seq_one_letter_code
_entity_poly.pdbx_strand_id
1 'polypeptide(L)'
;MREIFKIIKEHFILLLGTGLFTYGLFSFKSDYYEGVIFHSLYEKYSPSSTITCPIATYYYYDSTDLILLTVGVILIAIGLIKIRKKKDKN
;
A
#
# COMPACT_ATOMS: atom_id res chain seq x y z
N MET A 1 8.09 -32.93 -7.84
CA MET A 1 8.43 -32.12 -6.66
C MET A 1 9.81 -31.46 -6.73
N ARG A 2 10.89 -32.21 -6.97
CA ARG A 2 12.26 -31.65 -7.00
C ARG A 2 12.45 -30.50 -8.00
N GLU A 3 11.90 -30.63 -9.21
CA GLU A 3 11.96 -29.59 -10.24
C GLU A 3 11.18 -28.31 -9.85
N ILE A 4 9.98 -28.46 -9.28
CA ILE A 4 9.18 -27.33 -8.81
C ILE A 4 9.93 -26.54 -7.74
N PHE A 5 10.56 -27.23 -6.79
CA PHE A 5 11.36 -26.58 -5.74
C PHE A 5 12.57 -25.83 -6.30
N LYS A 6 13.19 -26.37 -7.36
CA LYS A 6 14.32 -25.72 -8.05
C LYS A 6 13.87 -24.42 -8.72
N ILE A 7 12.74 -24.43 -9.41
CA ILE A 7 12.13 -23.24 -10.04
C ILE A 7 11.78 -22.19 -9.00
N ILE A 8 11.14 -22.60 -7.89
CA ILE A 8 10.79 -21.70 -6.79
C ILE A 8 12.06 -21.06 -6.20
N LYS A 9 13.09 -21.87 -5.92
CA LYS A 9 14.36 -21.37 -5.38
C LYS A 9 15.04 -20.38 -6.33
N GLU A 10 14.93 -20.61 -7.64
CA GLU A 10 15.52 -19.75 -8.66
C GLU A 10 14.83 -18.39 -8.76
N HIS A 11 13.50 -18.37 -8.67
CA HIS A 11 12.65 -17.18 -8.81
C HIS A 11 12.09 -16.65 -7.48
N PHE A 12 12.62 -17.10 -6.34
CA PHE A 12 12.10 -16.77 -5.01
C PHE A 12 11.98 -15.26 -4.76
N ILE A 13 12.97 -14.47 -5.20
CA ILE A 13 12.95 -13.00 -5.03
C ILE A 13 11.78 -12.37 -5.78
N LEU A 14 11.50 -12.84 -7.00
CA LEU A 14 10.38 -12.34 -7.79
C LEU A 14 9.05 -12.72 -7.13
N LEU A 15 8.94 -14.00 -6.70
CA LEU A 15 7.75 -14.51 -6.01
C LEU A 15 7.46 -13.75 -4.71
N LEU A 16 8.49 -13.53 -3.89
CA LEU A 16 8.41 -12.75 -2.65
C LEU A 16 8.01 -11.30 -2.93
N GLY A 17 8.63 -10.66 -3.92
CA GLY A 17 8.31 -9.30 -4.32
C GLY A 17 6.86 -9.14 -4.79
N THR A 18 6.38 -10.07 -5.61
CA THR A 18 4.97 -10.08 -6.03
C THR A 18 4.02 -10.30 -4.87
N GLY A 19 4.38 -11.16 -3.91
CA GLY A 19 3.55 -11.41 -2.73
C GLY A 19 3.46 -10.20 -1.79
N LEU A 20 4.58 -9.53 -1.51
CA LEU A 20 4.59 -8.31 -0.69
C LEU A 20 3.86 -7.16 -1.38
N PHE A 21 4.04 -7.02 -2.69
CA PHE A 21 3.34 -6.01 -3.48
C PHE A 21 1.83 -6.22 -3.48
N THR A 22 1.36 -7.44 -3.78
CA THR A 22 -0.09 -7.72 -3.77
C THR A 22 -0.67 -7.62 -2.38
N TYR A 23 0.05 -8.10 -1.35
CA TYR A 23 -0.37 -7.95 0.03
C TYR A 23 -0.50 -6.47 0.43
N GLY A 24 0.51 -5.65 0.16
CA GLY A 24 0.44 -4.21 0.40
C GLY A 24 -0.69 -3.54 -0.38
N LEU A 25 -0.94 -3.96 -1.62
CA LEU A 25 -2.02 -3.42 -2.47
C LEU A 25 -3.42 -3.76 -1.94
N PHE A 26 -3.64 -4.97 -1.45
CA PHE A 26 -4.95 -5.39 -0.89
C PHE A 26 -5.13 -5.04 0.59
N SER A 27 -4.02 -4.87 1.32
CA SER A 27 -4.02 -4.34 2.69
C SER A 27 -4.24 -2.84 2.73
N PHE A 28 -4.03 -2.15 1.60
CA PHE A 28 -4.22 -0.71 1.39
C PHE A 28 -5.66 -0.27 1.75
N LYS A 29 -5.89 -0.06 3.04
CA LYS A 29 -7.11 0.51 3.57
C LYS A 29 -6.89 2.00 3.70
N SER A 30 -7.72 2.78 3.03
CA SER A 30 -7.89 4.18 3.42
C SER A 30 -8.85 4.20 4.60
N ASP A 31 -8.34 4.49 5.78
CA ASP A 31 -9.23 4.84 6.88
C ASP A 31 -9.88 6.19 6.56
N TYR A 32 -11.20 6.19 6.46
CA TYR A 32 -11.99 7.39 6.29
C TYR A 32 -12.24 7.97 7.67
N TYR A 33 -11.50 9.03 8.01
CA TYR A 33 -11.91 9.88 9.11
C TYR A 33 -12.89 10.91 8.54
N GLU A 34 -14.18 10.75 8.84
CA GLU A 34 -15.08 11.90 8.81
C GLU A 34 -14.51 12.90 9.81
N GLY A 35 -14.01 14.03 9.29
CA GLY A 35 -13.59 15.15 10.12
C GLY A 35 -14.79 15.74 10.84
N VAL A 36 -15.26 15.07 11.88
CA VAL A 36 -16.16 15.66 12.87
C VAL A 36 -15.31 16.69 13.60
N ILE A 37 -15.37 17.91 13.10
CA ILE A 37 -14.81 19.10 13.74
C ILE A 37 -15.24 19.07 15.21
N PHE A 38 -14.25 18.92 16.09
CA PHE A 38 -14.23 19.23 17.51
C PHE A 38 -15.61 19.50 18.12
N HIS A 39 -16.13 18.52 18.86
CA HIS A 39 -17.27 18.67 19.76
C HIS A 39 -16.92 19.52 21.00
N SER A 40 -16.26 20.67 20.81
CA SER A 40 -15.90 21.60 21.90
C SER A 40 -16.07 23.09 21.55
N LEU A 41 -16.68 23.43 20.40
CA LEU A 41 -17.02 24.81 20.02
C LEU A 41 -18.53 25.07 20.01
N TYR A 42 -19.31 24.27 20.74
CA TYR A 42 -20.73 24.55 21.01
C TYR A 42 -20.93 25.61 22.10
N GLU A 43 -19.87 26.31 22.53
CA GLU A 43 -20.06 27.63 23.07
C GLU A 43 -20.33 28.61 21.93
N LYS A 44 -21.62 28.91 21.77
CA LYS A 44 -22.12 30.24 21.39
C LYS A 44 -22.19 30.56 19.90
N TYR A 45 -23.05 29.86 19.12
CA TYR A 45 -23.48 30.42 17.83
C TYR A 45 -24.98 30.24 17.52
N SER A 46 -25.51 31.32 16.94
CA SER A 46 -26.91 31.68 16.67
C SER A 46 -27.64 30.68 15.76
N PRO A 47 -28.94 30.41 15.98
CA PRO A 47 -29.71 29.39 15.24
C PRO A 47 -30.04 29.74 13.77
N SER A 48 -29.40 30.77 13.17
CA SER A 48 -29.72 31.27 11.82
C SER A 48 -28.66 30.98 10.75
N SER A 49 -27.55 30.32 11.07
CA SER A 49 -26.54 29.95 10.06
C SER A 49 -26.73 28.50 9.62
N THR A 50 -27.06 28.29 8.35
CA THR A 50 -26.95 26.97 7.71
C THR A 50 -25.47 26.61 7.64
N ILE A 51 -24.97 25.87 8.63
CA ILE A 51 -23.58 25.42 8.65
C ILE A 51 -23.44 24.28 7.63
N THR A 52 -22.96 24.59 6.44
CA THR A 52 -22.40 23.57 5.54
C THR A 52 -21.00 23.22 6.05
N CYS A 53 -20.90 22.24 6.95
CA CYS A 53 -19.61 21.67 7.32
C CYS A 53 -19.02 21.00 6.07
N PRO A 54 -17.90 21.47 5.48
CA PRO A 54 -17.25 20.72 4.44
C PRO A 54 -16.71 19.42 5.07
N ILE A 55 -17.27 18.28 4.68
CA ILE A 55 -16.72 16.98 5.04
C ILE A 55 -15.42 16.85 4.25
N ALA A 56 -14.31 17.26 4.86
CA ALA A 56 -12.99 17.03 4.29
C ALA A 56 -12.63 15.56 4.53
N THR A 57 -12.61 14.78 3.45
CA THR A 57 -12.14 13.39 3.48
C THR A 57 -10.62 13.39 3.49
N TYR A 58 -10.02 13.01 4.62
CA TYR A 58 -8.59 12.82 4.71
C TYR A 58 -8.26 11.35 4.50
N TYR A 59 -7.51 11.06 3.43
CA TYR A 59 -6.95 9.75 3.18
C TYR A 59 -5.64 9.63 3.97
N TYR A 60 -5.71 8.98 5.14
CA TYR A 60 -4.51 8.57 5.86
C TYR A 60 -4.12 7.17 5.38
N TYR A 61 -2.90 7.05 4.87
CA TYR A 61 -2.33 5.78 4.46
C TYR A 61 -1.53 5.19 5.61
N ASP A 62 -1.75 3.92 5.93
CA ASP A 62 -0.85 3.22 6.85
C ASP A 62 0.54 3.16 6.22
N SER A 63 1.51 3.74 6.93
CA SER A 63 2.93 3.71 6.55
C SER A 63 3.43 2.29 6.24
N THR A 64 2.85 1.28 6.89
CA THR A 64 3.20 -0.14 6.70
C THR A 64 2.85 -0.63 5.30
N ASP A 65 1.67 -0.30 4.78
CA ASP A 65 1.23 -0.70 3.44
C ASP A 65 2.08 -0.04 2.35
N LEU A 66 2.44 1.24 2.54
CA LEU A 66 3.35 1.96 1.64
C LEU A 66 4.76 1.36 1.62
N ILE A 67 5.28 0.95 2.78
CA ILE A 67 6.57 0.26 2.88
C ILE A 67 6.50 -1.08 2.14
N LEU A 68 5.43 -1.87 2.36
CA LEU A 68 5.24 -3.17 1.72
C LEU A 68 5.14 -3.07 0.19
N LEU A 69 4.38 -2.09 -0.32
CA LEU A 69 4.31 -1.78 -1.74
C LEU A 69 5.69 -1.45 -2.31
N THR A 70 6.42 -0.54 -1.65
CA THR A 70 7.73 -0.07 -2.10
C THR A 70 8.76 -1.21 -2.13
N VAL A 71 8.84 -1.98 -1.05
CA VAL A 71 9.74 -3.15 -0.95
C VAL A 71 9.37 -4.20 -2.00
N GLY A 72 8.07 -4.45 -2.21
CA GLY A 72 7.57 -5.36 -3.24
C GLY A 72 8.05 -4.97 -4.64
N VAL A 73 7.91 -3.71 -5.03
CA VAL A 73 8.37 -3.20 -6.34
C VAL A 73 9.89 -3.35 -6.51
N ILE A 74 10.68 -3.02 -5.48
CA ILE A 74 12.14 -3.16 -5.52
C ILE A 74 12.54 -4.62 -5.77
N LEU A 75 11.91 -5.56 -5.06
CA LEU A 75 12.19 -6.99 -5.22
C LEU A 75 11.77 -7.51 -6.60
N ILE A 76 10.65 -7.04 -7.14
CA ILE A 76 10.22 -7.37 -8.51
C ILE A 76 11.27 -6.89 -9.52
N ALA A 77 11.71 -5.63 -9.40
CA ALA A 77 12.73 -5.06 -10.29
C ALA A 77 14.05 -5.86 -10.23
N ILE A 78 14.54 -6.18 -9.02
CA ILE A 78 15.74 -7.01 -8.83
C ILE A 78 15.55 -8.41 -9.44
N GLY A 79 14.40 -9.03 -9.23
CA GLY A 79 14.05 -10.33 -9.79
C GLY A 79 14.09 -10.34 -11.32
N LEU A 80 13.49 -9.34 -11.95
CA LEU A 80 13.49 -9.17 -13.41
C LEU A 80 14.89 -8.91 -13.97
N ILE A 81 15.68 -8.04 -13.32
CA ILE A 81 17.07 -7.77 -13.71
C ILE A 81 17.91 -9.05 -13.64
N LYS A 82 17.74 -9.86 -12.59
CA LYS A 82 18.46 -11.13 -12.42
C LYS A 82 18.12 -12.11 -13.53
N ILE A 83 16.84 -12.23 -13.91
CA ILE A 83 16.40 -13.10 -15.01
C ILE A 83 17.01 -12.63 -16.34
N ARG A 84 16.95 -11.32 -16.62
CA ARG A 84 17.53 -10.72 -17.83
C ARG A 84 19.04 -10.99 -17.92
N LYS A 85 19.80 -10.72 -16.84
CA LYS A 85 21.25 -11.00 -16.80
C LYS A 85 21.60 -12.47 -16.98
N LYS A 86 20.73 -13.40 -16.60
CA LYS A 86 20.91 -14.83 -16.83
C LYS A 86 20.69 -15.20 -18.29
N LYS A 87 19.67 -14.59 -18.92
CA LYS A 87 19.39 -14.75 -20.35
C LYS A 87 20.50 -14.19 -21.23
N ASP A 88 21.09 -13.05 -20.87
CA ASP A 88 22.18 -12.42 -21.64
C ASP A 88 23.52 -13.19 -21.55
N LYS A 89 23.64 -14.14 -20.62
CA LYS A 89 24.86 -14.95 -20.38
C LYS A 89 24.79 -16.37 -20.97
N ASN A 90 23.63 -16.79 -21.47
CA ASN A 90 23.39 -18.09 -22.09
C ASN A 90 23.16 -17.92 -23.58
#